data_AF-D3PEU5-F1
#
_entry.id   AF-D3PEU5-F1
#
_cell.length_a   1.000
_cell.length_b   1.000
_cell.length_c   1.000
_cell.angle_alpha   90.00
_cell.angle_beta   90.00
_cell.angle_gamma   90.00
#
_symmetry.space_group_name_H-M   'P 1'
#
loop_
_entity.id
_entity.type
_entity.pdbx_description
1 polymer ?
#
loop_
_entity_poly.entity_id
_entity_poly.type
_entity_poly.pdbx_seq_one_letter_code
_entity_poly.pdbx_strand_id
1 'polypeptide(L)'
;MKYLKIVELVRKGHIFNDPDILKLSNEYGWTIAHEQTVNDWVTNAKEILKLSNDIGWSEAHKMAERNWNTNDIEILKLRNKYGETVAHILAKANYFRNAYPFKWKKILLLKNNDKIYVFCNYYKKPNLNNLATDGLFAVKLLKNTNNLISKITHPTSLMYYTEKIRFQADFYNKLDQMLKFYISLNNYIC
;
A
#
# COMPACT_ATOMS: atom_id res chain seq x y z
N MET A 1 -7.50 29.73 19.06
CA MET A 1 -8.53 29.30 20.04
C MET A 1 -9.67 28.45 19.45
N LYS A 2 -9.96 28.49 18.13
CA LYS A 2 -11.04 27.71 17.49
C LYS A 2 -10.74 26.20 17.37
N TYR A 3 -9.51 25.82 17.05
CA TYR A 3 -9.11 24.42 16.82
C TYR A 3 -9.34 23.51 18.05
N LEU A 4 -8.76 23.85 19.21
CA LEU A 4 -8.82 23.00 20.41
C LEU A 4 -10.25 22.69 20.86
N LYS A 5 -11.16 23.68 20.79
CA LYS A 5 -12.57 23.47 21.12
C LYS A 5 -13.24 22.47 20.18
N ILE A 6 -12.94 22.54 18.89
CA ILE A 6 -13.49 21.60 17.90
C ILE A 6 -12.94 20.20 18.13
N VAL A 7 -11.64 20.06 18.43
CA VAL A 7 -11.04 18.76 18.78
C VAL A 7 -11.72 18.14 20.01
N GLU A 8 -12.02 18.92 21.04
CA GLU A 8 -12.74 18.43 22.22
C GLU A 8 -14.13 17.90 21.83
N LEU A 9 -14.85 18.59 20.95
CA LEU A 9 -16.13 18.12 20.43
C LEU A 9 -15.98 16.83 19.61
N VAL A 10 -14.97 16.74 18.74
CA VAL A 10 -14.68 15.52 17.97
C VAL A 10 -14.41 14.34 18.89
N ARG A 11 -13.63 14.53 19.97
CA ARG A 11 -13.36 13.50 20.98
C ARG A 11 -14.59 13.09 21.80
N LYS A 12 -15.60 13.96 21.88
CA LYS A 12 -16.92 13.66 22.44
C LYS A 12 -17.86 12.98 21.42
N GLY A 13 -17.39 12.71 20.20
CA GLY A 13 -18.15 12.02 19.15
C GLY A 13 -18.89 12.95 18.19
N HIS A 14 -18.70 14.27 18.26
CA HIS A 14 -19.29 15.18 17.27
C HIS A 14 -18.59 15.04 15.92
N ILE A 15 -19.38 15.04 14.84
CA ILE A 15 -18.90 14.96 13.46
C ILE A 15 -19.21 16.28 12.75
N PHE A 16 -18.23 16.78 12.02
CA PHE A 16 -18.26 17.96 11.18
C PHE A 16 -18.06 17.52 9.73
N ASN A 17 -18.92 18.05 8.85
CA ASN A 17 -18.85 17.81 7.40
C ASN A 17 -18.48 19.08 6.62
N ASP A 18 -18.45 20.23 7.28
CA ASP A 18 -18.06 21.50 6.67
C ASP A 18 -16.57 21.45 6.27
N PRO A 19 -16.23 21.58 4.97
CA PRO A 19 -14.86 21.52 4.49
C PRO A 19 -13.94 22.55 5.15
N ASP A 20 -14.44 23.73 5.50
CA ASP A 20 -13.62 24.78 6.11
C ASP A 20 -13.31 24.48 7.58
N ILE A 21 -14.22 23.79 8.27
CA ILE A 21 -13.94 23.23 9.60
C ILE A 21 -12.92 22.10 9.51
N LEU A 22 -13.12 21.18 8.56
CA LEU A 22 -12.26 20.01 8.36
C LEU A 22 -10.80 20.38 8.04
N LYS A 23 -10.58 21.52 7.37
CA LYS A 23 -9.26 22.06 7.01
C LYS A 23 -8.53 22.76 8.16
N LEU A 24 -9.21 23.10 9.26
CA LEU A 24 -8.54 23.74 10.40
C LEU A 24 -7.46 22.81 10.95
N SER A 25 -6.25 23.34 11.13
CA SER A 25 -5.11 22.56 11.62
C SER A 25 -4.46 23.14 12.87
N ASN A 26 -3.73 22.30 13.59
CA ASN A 26 -2.76 22.75 14.59
C ASN A 26 -1.44 23.18 13.91
N GLU A 27 -0.45 23.53 14.74
CA GLU A 27 0.89 23.98 14.33
C GLU A 27 1.72 22.92 13.58
N TYR A 28 1.29 21.65 13.60
CA TYR A 28 1.94 20.54 12.89
C TYR A 28 1.20 20.14 11.59
N GLY A 29 0.22 20.96 11.17
CA GLY A 29 -0.64 20.68 10.02
C GLY A 29 -1.65 19.53 10.26
N TRP A 30 -1.80 19.03 11.49
CA TRP A 30 -2.81 18.02 11.82
C TRP A 30 -4.19 18.66 11.81
N THR A 31 -5.05 18.23 10.90
CA THR A 31 -6.35 18.86 10.65
C THR A 31 -7.48 18.25 11.50
N ILE A 32 -8.63 18.93 11.57
CA ILE A 32 -9.84 18.35 12.18
C ILE A 32 -10.26 17.06 11.46
N ALA A 33 -10.08 16.97 10.14
CA ALA A 33 -10.29 15.71 9.42
C ALA A 33 -9.46 14.56 10.02
N HIS A 34 -8.17 14.79 10.30
CA HIS A 34 -7.30 13.77 10.89
C HIS A 34 -7.79 13.35 12.29
N GLU A 35 -8.23 14.30 13.10
CA GLU A 35 -8.82 14.03 14.43
C GLU A 35 -10.10 13.19 14.31
N GLN A 36 -10.98 13.48 13.35
CA GLN A 36 -12.20 12.69 13.16
C GLN A 36 -11.89 11.26 12.72
N THR A 37 -10.90 11.06 11.86
CA THR A 37 -10.51 9.73 11.40
C THR A 37 -9.91 8.89 12.53
N VAL A 38 -9.28 9.50 13.54
CA VAL A 38 -8.89 8.79 14.76
C VAL A 38 -10.11 8.16 15.45
N ASN A 39 -11.29 8.77 15.30
CA ASN A 39 -12.59 8.30 15.81
C ASN A 39 -13.43 7.58 14.73
N ASP A 40 -12.76 6.87 13.80
CA ASP A 40 -13.40 6.03 12.77
C ASP A 40 -14.31 6.77 11.76
N TRP A 41 -14.21 8.09 11.69
CA TRP A 41 -14.81 8.83 10.59
C TRP A 41 -14.15 8.48 9.26
N VAL A 42 -14.96 8.42 8.20
CA VAL A 42 -14.51 8.12 6.85
C VAL A 42 -15.11 9.09 5.86
N THR A 43 -14.35 9.41 4.81
CA THR A 43 -14.81 10.25 3.70
C THR A 43 -14.24 9.76 2.37
N ASN A 44 -14.96 10.03 1.28
CA ASN A 44 -14.48 9.80 -0.09
C ASN A 44 -14.19 11.13 -0.83
N ALA A 45 -14.35 12.27 -0.14
CA ALA A 45 -14.10 13.60 -0.69
C ALA A 45 -12.59 13.78 -0.97
N LYS A 46 -12.20 13.88 -2.24
CA LYS A 46 -10.79 13.85 -2.66
C LYS A 46 -9.99 15.02 -2.11
N GLU A 47 -10.59 16.19 -2.03
CA GLU A 47 -10.01 17.41 -1.47
C GLU A 47 -9.68 17.25 0.01
N ILE A 48 -10.50 16.49 0.76
CA ILE A 48 -10.24 16.17 2.16
C ILE A 48 -9.17 15.09 2.28
N LEU A 49 -9.26 14.03 1.46
CA LEU A 49 -8.28 12.94 1.40
C LEU A 49 -6.84 13.41 1.12
N LYS A 50 -6.71 14.54 0.41
CA LYS A 50 -5.44 15.19 0.05
C LYS A 50 -4.89 16.13 1.13
N LEU A 51 -5.66 16.48 2.16
CA LEU A 51 -5.15 17.28 3.28
C LEU A 51 -4.03 16.53 3.97
N SER A 52 -2.89 17.21 4.22
CA SER A 52 -1.71 16.59 4.81
C SER A 52 -1.13 17.42 5.92
N ASN A 53 -0.62 16.74 6.94
CA ASN A 53 0.17 17.37 7.99
C ASN A 53 1.59 17.72 7.50
N ASP A 54 2.40 18.27 8.39
CA ASP A 54 3.74 18.77 8.06
C ASP A 54 4.72 17.68 7.61
N ILE A 55 4.46 16.40 7.88
CA ILE A 55 5.27 15.29 7.36
C ILE A 55 4.74 14.75 6.02
N GLY A 56 3.75 15.41 5.43
CA GLY A 56 3.06 14.96 4.22
C GLY A 56 2.18 13.74 4.45
N TRP A 57 1.86 13.40 5.70
CA TRP A 57 0.91 12.33 6.01
C TRP A 57 -0.48 12.87 5.74
N SER A 58 -1.10 12.38 4.67
CA SER A 58 -2.42 12.84 4.27
C SER A 58 -3.55 12.11 5.00
N GLU A 59 -4.75 12.67 4.94
CA GLU A 59 -5.96 12.05 5.45
C GLU A 59 -6.14 10.64 4.86
N ALA A 60 -5.90 10.48 3.56
CA ALA A 60 -5.88 9.16 2.92
C ALA A 60 -4.85 8.19 3.51
N HIS A 61 -3.67 8.66 3.96
CA HIS A 61 -2.71 7.79 4.65
C HIS A 61 -3.27 7.36 6.01
N LYS A 62 -3.90 8.29 6.75
CA LYS A 62 -4.49 7.99 8.06
C LYS A 62 -5.67 7.01 7.95
N MET A 63 -6.55 7.22 6.97
CA MET A 63 -7.65 6.30 6.68
C MET A 63 -7.12 4.92 6.23
N ALA A 64 -6.08 4.87 5.40
CA ALA A 64 -5.44 3.62 4.98
C ALA A 64 -4.86 2.81 6.15
N GLU A 65 -4.24 3.48 7.13
CA GLU A 65 -3.78 2.85 8.37
C GLU A 65 -4.93 2.20 9.15
N ARG A 66 -6.14 2.76 9.03
CA ARG A 66 -7.37 2.23 9.62
C ARG A 66 -8.15 1.27 8.71
N ASN A 67 -7.53 0.74 7.66
CA ASN A 67 -8.11 -0.23 6.71
C ASN A 67 -9.22 0.33 5.80
N TRP A 68 -9.35 1.65 5.68
CA TRP A 68 -10.10 2.20 4.54
C TRP A 68 -9.39 1.79 3.25
N ASN A 69 -10.14 1.44 2.21
CA ASN A 69 -9.57 1.05 0.92
C ASN A 69 -10.06 1.98 -0.19
N THR A 70 -9.26 2.08 -1.25
CA THR A 70 -9.63 2.84 -2.45
C THR A 70 -8.96 2.25 -3.68
N ASN A 71 -9.63 2.39 -4.83
CA ASN A 71 -9.07 2.07 -6.14
C ASN A 71 -8.57 3.32 -6.88
N ASP A 72 -8.73 4.52 -6.31
CA ASP A 72 -8.34 5.77 -6.94
C ASP A 72 -6.81 5.89 -7.02
N ILE A 73 -6.28 5.83 -8.24
CA ILE A 73 -4.84 5.84 -8.52
C ILE A 73 -4.18 7.13 -8.05
N GLU A 74 -4.87 8.27 -8.13
CA GLU A 74 -4.30 9.55 -7.68
C GLU A 74 -4.10 9.52 -6.17
N ILE A 75 -5.10 9.04 -5.43
CA ILE A 75 -5.04 8.91 -3.98
C ILE A 75 -3.97 7.89 -3.56
N LEU A 76 -3.93 6.73 -4.22
CA LEU A 76 -2.94 5.68 -3.96
C LEU A 76 -1.48 6.14 -4.14
N LYS A 77 -1.26 7.17 -4.97
CA LYS A 77 0.06 7.74 -5.28
C LYS A 77 0.46 8.92 -4.38
N LEU A 78 -0.45 9.47 -3.57
CA LEU A 78 -0.11 10.52 -2.60
C LEU A 78 1.04 10.03 -1.73
N ARG A 79 2.03 10.90 -1.51
CA ARG A 79 3.33 10.54 -0.97
C ARG A 79 3.67 11.44 0.22
N ASN A 80 4.09 10.83 1.33
CA ASN A 80 4.62 11.55 2.49
C ASN A 80 6.11 11.91 2.29
N LYS A 81 6.70 12.66 3.23
CA LYS A 81 8.11 13.08 3.15
C LYS A 81 9.11 11.91 3.16
N TYR A 82 8.71 10.73 3.65
CA TYR A 82 9.51 9.50 3.63
C TYR A 82 9.37 8.72 2.30
N GLY A 83 8.62 9.25 1.34
CA GLY A 83 8.38 8.59 0.06
C GLY A 83 7.34 7.48 0.13
N GLU A 84 6.76 7.22 1.30
CA GLU A 84 5.70 6.22 1.40
C GLU A 84 4.43 6.80 0.80
N THR A 85 3.74 5.97 0.03
CA THR A 85 2.46 6.35 -0.54
C THR A 85 1.31 5.71 0.22
N VAL A 86 0.09 6.20 0.00
CA VAL A 86 -1.13 5.57 0.53
C VAL A 86 -1.17 4.08 0.22
N ALA A 87 -0.76 3.67 -0.99
CA ALA A 87 -0.64 2.25 -1.34
C ALA A 87 0.37 1.48 -0.48
N HIS A 88 1.48 2.09 -0.06
CA HIS A 88 2.41 1.44 0.88
C HIS A 88 1.73 1.21 2.23
N ILE A 89 1.00 2.19 2.74
CA ILE A 89 0.30 2.09 4.02
C ILE A 89 -0.81 1.04 3.96
N LEU A 90 -1.62 1.05 2.89
CA LEU A 90 -2.63 0.02 2.63
C LEU A 90 -2.03 -1.38 2.59
N ALA A 91 -0.90 -1.55 1.90
CA ALA A 91 -0.23 -2.85 1.83
C ALA A 91 0.20 -3.34 3.22
N LYS A 92 0.72 -2.44 4.07
CA LYS A 92 1.09 -2.76 5.46
C LYS A 92 -0.12 -3.10 6.32
N ALA A 93 -1.20 -2.35 6.21
CA ALA A 93 -2.42 -2.56 7.00
C ALA A 93 -3.12 -3.87 6.62
N ASN A 94 -3.27 -4.11 5.32
CA ASN A 94 -3.94 -5.28 4.76
C ASN A 94 -3.19 -6.60 4.97
N TYR A 95 -1.86 -6.56 5.13
CA TYR A 95 -1.06 -7.73 5.47
C TYR A 95 -1.62 -8.47 6.70
N PHE A 96 -2.03 -7.74 7.73
CA PHE A 96 -2.55 -8.35 8.95
C PHE A 96 -3.92 -9.01 8.78
N ARG A 97 -4.63 -8.75 7.67
CA ARG A 97 -6.04 -9.11 7.50
C ARG A 97 -6.33 -9.92 6.22
N ASN A 98 -5.31 -10.28 5.44
CA ASN A 98 -5.46 -11.02 4.16
C ASN A 98 -6.48 -10.39 3.19
N ALA A 99 -6.63 -9.06 3.23
CA ALA A 99 -7.70 -8.37 2.52
C ALA A 99 -7.12 -7.40 1.48
N TYR A 100 -7.68 -7.40 0.26
CA TYR A 100 -7.46 -6.43 -0.81
C TYR A 100 -6.27 -6.64 -1.77
N PRO A 101 -6.50 -7.29 -2.93
CA PRO A 101 -5.55 -7.26 -4.03
C PRO A 101 -5.58 -5.89 -4.72
N PHE A 102 -4.43 -5.19 -4.77
CA PHE A 102 -4.31 -4.01 -5.64
C PHE A 102 -4.55 -4.42 -7.09
N LYS A 103 -5.55 -3.81 -7.73
CA LYS A 103 -5.86 -4.07 -9.16
C LYS A 103 -4.77 -3.59 -10.12
N TRP A 104 -3.90 -2.68 -9.67
CA TRP A 104 -3.02 -1.90 -10.54
C TRP A 104 -1.55 -2.32 -10.41
N LYS A 105 -1.02 -3.04 -11.42
CA LYS A 105 0.38 -3.48 -11.48
C LYS A 105 1.40 -2.34 -11.29
N LYS A 106 1.13 -1.14 -11.82
CA LYS A 106 2.00 0.03 -11.68
C LYS A 106 2.10 0.54 -10.23
N ILE A 107 1.06 0.35 -9.41
CA ILE A 107 1.05 0.75 -7.99
C ILE A 107 1.98 -0.15 -7.18
N LEU A 108 1.99 -1.46 -7.46
CA LEU A 108 2.89 -2.42 -6.80
C LEU A 108 4.37 -2.08 -6.99
N LEU A 109 4.71 -1.39 -8.09
CA LEU A 109 6.07 -0.99 -8.45
C LEU A 109 6.49 0.38 -7.90
N LEU A 110 5.64 1.08 -7.16
CA LEU A 110 6.02 2.33 -6.49
C LEU A 110 7.04 2.04 -5.39
N LYS A 111 8.04 2.91 -5.27
CA LYS A 111 9.11 2.85 -4.26
C LYS A 111 8.99 3.99 -3.26
N ASN A 112 9.31 3.73 -1.99
CA ASN A 112 9.60 4.77 -1.00
C ASN A 112 11.05 5.28 -1.11
N ASN A 113 11.45 6.20 -0.23
CA ASN A 113 12.80 6.77 -0.26
C ASN A 113 13.88 5.72 0.01
N ASP A 114 13.57 4.68 0.78
CA ASP A 114 14.45 3.53 1.04
C ASP A 114 14.48 2.51 -0.10
N LYS A 115 13.86 2.84 -1.25
CA LYS A 115 13.72 1.96 -2.43
C LYS A 115 12.89 0.70 -2.16
N ILE A 116 12.10 0.67 -1.08
CA ILE A 116 11.17 -0.40 -0.75
C ILE A 116 9.92 -0.26 -1.62
N TYR A 117 9.53 -1.33 -2.30
CA TYR A 117 8.34 -1.34 -3.14
C TYR A 117 7.05 -1.58 -2.33
N VAL A 118 5.90 -1.13 -2.84
CA VAL A 118 4.58 -1.43 -2.26
C VAL A 118 4.37 -2.93 -2.07
N PHE A 119 4.75 -3.76 -3.05
CA PHE A 119 4.58 -5.22 -2.93
C PHE A 119 5.41 -5.82 -1.77
N CYS A 120 6.54 -5.22 -1.40
CA CYS A 120 7.36 -5.71 -0.28
C CYS A 120 6.64 -5.55 1.06
N ASN A 121 5.84 -4.51 1.21
CA ASN A 121 5.07 -4.24 2.43
C ASN A 121 3.88 -5.18 2.61
N TYR A 122 3.38 -5.76 1.53
CA TYR A 122 2.29 -6.72 1.57
C TYR A 122 2.74 -8.10 2.10
N TYR A 123 4.05 -8.41 2.19
CA TYR A 123 4.55 -9.78 2.41
C TYR A 123 5.81 -9.93 3.30
N LYS A 124 6.04 -9.14 4.37
CA LYS A 124 7.27 -9.25 5.21
C LYS A 124 7.60 -10.74 5.57
N LYS A 125 8.76 -11.37 5.36
CA LYS A 125 10.16 -11.06 4.91
C LYS A 125 10.65 -12.21 3.98
N PRO A 126 11.42 -11.94 2.91
CA PRO A 126 12.74 -12.52 2.76
C PRO A 126 13.77 -11.49 3.23
N ASN A 127 14.93 -11.96 3.69
CA ASN A 127 15.98 -11.15 4.28
C ASN A 127 16.37 -9.94 3.38
N LEU A 128 16.30 -8.72 3.90
CA LEU A 128 16.38 -7.46 3.13
C LEU A 128 17.78 -7.15 2.56
N ASN A 129 18.83 -7.83 3.00
CA ASN A 129 20.20 -7.61 2.51
C ASN A 129 20.41 -8.07 1.05
N ASN A 130 19.47 -8.83 0.48
CA ASN A 130 19.55 -9.29 -0.91
C ASN A 130 18.58 -8.58 -1.86
N LEU A 131 17.77 -7.60 -1.42
CA LEU A 131 16.61 -7.14 -2.22
C LEU A 131 16.93 -6.32 -3.49
N ALA A 132 18.09 -5.66 -3.55
CA ALA A 132 18.55 -5.01 -4.78
C ALA A 132 18.87 -6.06 -5.86
N THR A 133 19.38 -7.21 -5.44
CA THR A 133 19.65 -8.39 -6.26
C THR A 133 18.35 -9.16 -6.53
N ASP A 134 17.49 -9.36 -5.53
CA ASP A 134 16.27 -10.19 -5.58
C ASP A 134 15.09 -9.50 -6.28
N GLY A 135 15.00 -8.17 -6.25
CA GLY A 135 14.00 -7.43 -7.03
C GLY A 135 14.31 -7.50 -8.54
N LEU A 136 15.60 -7.40 -8.89
CA LEU A 136 16.07 -7.62 -10.26
C LEU A 136 15.95 -9.09 -10.65
N PHE A 137 16.15 -10.00 -9.70
CA PHE A 137 15.99 -11.44 -9.86
C PHE A 137 14.53 -11.85 -10.03
N ALA A 138 13.59 -11.29 -9.29
CA ALA A 138 12.15 -11.52 -9.42
C ALA A 138 11.63 -11.02 -10.78
N VAL A 139 12.12 -9.86 -11.24
CA VAL A 139 11.83 -9.35 -12.59
C VAL A 139 12.45 -10.22 -13.69
N LYS A 140 13.65 -10.79 -13.47
CA LYS A 140 14.26 -11.78 -14.36
C LYS A 140 13.54 -13.14 -14.32
N LEU A 141 13.03 -13.56 -13.16
CA LEU A 141 12.22 -14.77 -12.97
C LEU A 141 10.92 -14.66 -13.74
N LEU A 142 10.23 -13.52 -13.65
CA LEU A 142 9.01 -13.22 -14.42
C LEU A 142 9.25 -13.24 -15.94
N LYS A 143 10.49 -13.10 -16.40
CA LYS A 143 10.86 -13.20 -17.81
C LYS A 143 11.37 -14.59 -18.22
N ASN A 144 11.80 -15.45 -17.29
CA ASN A 144 12.53 -16.68 -17.62
C ASN A 144 12.54 -17.75 -16.50
N THR A 145 11.38 -18.03 -15.91
CA THR A 145 11.18 -18.90 -14.75
C THR A 145 11.75 -20.31 -14.93
N ASN A 146 11.58 -20.91 -16.12
CA ASN A 146 11.94 -22.31 -16.38
C ASN A 146 13.46 -22.56 -16.46
N ASN A 147 14.25 -21.56 -16.84
CA ASN A 147 15.71 -21.68 -17.03
C ASN A 147 16.49 -21.56 -15.70
N LEU A 148 15.84 -21.06 -14.65
CA LEU A 148 16.44 -20.91 -13.33
C LEU A 148 16.21 -22.14 -12.44
N ILE A 149 15.06 -22.80 -12.61
CA ILE A 149 14.72 -24.04 -11.90
C ILE A 149 15.70 -25.17 -12.25
N SER A 150 16.20 -25.22 -13.49
CA SER A 150 17.12 -26.25 -13.96
C SER A 150 18.57 -26.11 -13.44
N LYS A 151 18.95 -24.97 -12.84
CA LYS A 151 20.33 -24.66 -12.45
C LYS A 151 20.65 -24.87 -10.96
N ILE A 152 19.69 -25.33 -10.16
CA ILE A 152 19.88 -25.53 -8.71
C ILE A 152 20.27 -27.00 -8.46
N THR A 153 21.53 -27.25 -8.10
CA THR A 153 22.15 -28.60 -8.14
C THR A 153 22.58 -29.22 -6.79
N HIS A 154 22.10 -28.76 -5.62
CA HIS A 154 22.52 -29.39 -4.34
C HIS A 154 21.39 -29.79 -3.37
N PRO A 155 21.40 -31.02 -2.77
CA PRO A 155 20.18 -31.71 -2.33
C PRO A 155 19.69 -31.39 -0.91
N THR A 156 20.55 -30.93 0.00
CA THR A 156 20.20 -30.81 1.43
C THR A 156 19.78 -29.39 1.84
N SER A 157 20.28 -28.37 1.15
CA SER A 157 19.69 -27.03 1.13
C SER A 157 18.46 -26.97 0.21
N LEU A 158 18.24 -28.01 -0.62
CA LEU A 158 17.17 -28.08 -1.59
C LEU A 158 15.81 -28.01 -0.92
N MET A 159 15.47 -28.83 0.08
CA MET A 159 14.07 -28.92 0.55
C MET A 159 13.49 -27.59 1.07
N TYR A 160 14.24 -26.85 1.89
CA TYR A 160 13.80 -25.55 2.41
C TYR A 160 13.82 -24.45 1.35
N TYR A 161 14.84 -24.41 0.48
CA TYR A 161 14.91 -23.43 -0.61
C TYR A 161 13.93 -23.75 -1.73
N THR A 162 13.65 -25.02 -1.99
CA THR A 162 12.82 -25.51 -3.09
C THR A 162 11.35 -25.38 -2.71
N GLU A 163 10.96 -25.56 -1.45
CA GLU A 163 9.63 -25.14 -0.97
C GLU A 163 9.44 -23.63 -1.04
N LYS A 164 10.43 -22.84 -0.61
CA LYS A 164 10.34 -21.37 -0.67
C LYS A 164 10.32 -20.85 -2.11
N ILE A 165 11.15 -21.40 -2.99
CA ILE A 165 11.18 -21.07 -4.42
C ILE A 165 9.91 -21.56 -5.11
N ARG A 166 9.41 -22.74 -4.76
CA ARG A 166 8.14 -23.27 -5.30
C ARG A 166 6.96 -22.43 -4.84
N PHE A 167 6.91 -22.02 -3.58
CA PHE A 167 5.90 -21.10 -3.08
C PHE A 167 5.96 -19.74 -3.80
N GLN A 168 7.16 -19.20 -4.01
CA GLN A 168 7.35 -17.95 -4.74
C GLN A 168 7.01 -18.11 -6.24
N ALA A 169 7.41 -19.20 -6.87
CA ALA A 169 7.12 -19.49 -8.27
C ALA A 169 5.62 -19.72 -8.47
N ASP A 170 4.96 -20.49 -7.60
CA ASP A 170 3.51 -20.71 -7.60
C ASP A 170 2.78 -19.39 -7.35
N PHE A 171 3.29 -18.55 -6.45
CA PHE A 171 2.76 -17.21 -6.21
C PHE A 171 2.86 -16.33 -7.45
N TYR A 172 4.04 -16.25 -8.08
CA TYR A 172 4.24 -15.42 -9.27
C TYR A 172 3.51 -15.98 -10.50
N ASN A 173 3.39 -17.31 -10.62
CA ASN A 173 2.57 -17.96 -11.65
C ASN A 173 1.08 -17.67 -11.41
N LYS A 174 0.59 -17.73 -10.17
CA LYS A 174 -0.78 -17.33 -9.83
C LYS A 174 -1.01 -15.86 -10.09
N LEU A 175 -0.07 -14.99 -9.71
CA LEU A 175 -0.15 -13.55 -9.99
C LEU A 175 -0.18 -13.28 -11.49
N ASP A 176 0.68 -13.96 -12.27
CA ASP A 176 0.73 -13.85 -13.72
C ASP A 176 -0.57 -14.38 -14.38
N GLN A 177 -1.09 -15.52 -13.93
CA GLN A 177 -2.37 -16.08 -14.39
C GLN A 177 -3.55 -15.15 -14.04
N MET A 178 -3.61 -14.62 -12.82
CA MET A 178 -4.64 -13.67 -12.40
C MET A 178 -4.57 -12.39 -13.24
N LEU A 179 -3.36 -11.89 -13.51
CA LEU A 179 -3.15 -10.74 -14.38
C LEU A 179 -3.58 -11.03 -15.83
N LYS A 180 -3.23 -12.20 -16.38
CA LYS A 180 -3.64 -12.63 -17.74
C LYS A 180 -5.15 -12.77 -17.87
N PHE A 181 -5.80 -13.42 -16.92
CA PHE A 181 -7.26 -13.58 -16.88
C PHE A 181 -7.97 -12.22 -16.79
N TYR A 182 -7.46 -11.31 -15.97
CA TYR A 182 -8.02 -9.98 -15.83
C TYR A 182 -7.83 -9.12 -17.10
N ILE A 183 -6.69 -9.26 -17.78
CA ILE A 183 -6.45 -8.60 -19.08
C ILE A 183 -7.39 -9.16 -20.14
N SER A 184 -7.60 -10.49 -20.20
CA SER A 184 -8.55 -11.07 -21.16
C SER A 184 -9.97 -10.56 -20.92
N LEU A 185 -10.43 -10.46 -19.68
CA LEU A 185 -11.78 -9.96 -19.36
C LEU A 185 -11.99 -8.50 -19.78
N ASN A 186 -10.97 -7.64 -19.65
CA ASN A 186 -11.10 -6.23 -20.02
C ASN A 186 -10.92 -5.96 -21.52
N ASN A 187 -10.37 -6.91 -22.28
CA ASN A 187 -10.30 -6.82 -23.74
C ASN A 187 -11.61 -7.25 -24.43
N TYR A 188 -12.60 -7.74 -23.69
CA TYR A 188 -13.97 -8.01 -24.17
C TYR A 188 -14.97 -6.89 -23.80
N ILE A 189 -14.50 -5.80 -23.20
CA ILE A 189 -15.31 -4.60 -22.95
C ILE A 189 -14.77 -3.47 -23.85
N CYS A 190 -15.07 -3.60 -25.14
CA CYS A 190 -15.08 -2.52 -26.13
C CYS A 190 -16.36 -2.69 -26.96
#